data_AF-A0A4Y2RZY5-F1
#
_entry.id   AF-A0A4Y2RZY5-F1
#
_cell.length_a   1.000
_cell.length_b   1.000
_cell.length_c   1.000
_cell.angle_alpha   90.00
_cell.angle_beta   90.00
_cell.angle_gamma   90.00
#
_symmetry.space_group_name_H-M   'P 1'
#
loop_
_entity.id
_entity.type
_entity.pdbx_description
1 polymer ?
#
loop_
_entity_poly.entity_id
_entity_poly.type
_entity_poly.pdbx_seq_one_letter_code
_entity_poly.pdbx_strand_id
1 'polypeptide(L)'
;MKAQKPFVQEFAQLISDSDLFPEKLYNSDETALFWRYVPRKTYFVPDESAPSGVKDSKERLTVLACSNTHKCKLLVIGKSAKPRALERSENHACTLQGK
;
A
#
# COMPACT_ATOMS: atom_id res chain seq x y z
N MET A 1 3.28 27.36 -8.07
CA MET A 1 3.94 26.05 -7.95
C MET A 1 5.17 26.07 -8.86
N LYS A 2 6.40 26.07 -8.33
CA LYS A 2 7.62 26.08 -9.16
C LYS A 2 7.90 24.65 -9.62
N ALA A 3 7.92 24.44 -10.93
CA ALA A 3 8.29 23.17 -11.54
C ALA A 3 9.72 22.80 -11.14
N GLN A 4 9.91 21.56 -10.66
CA GLN A 4 11.20 20.96 -10.36
C GLN A 4 11.90 20.54 -11.66
N LYS A 5 12.14 21.53 -12.53
CA LYS A 5 12.84 21.38 -13.81
C LYS A 5 14.20 20.66 -13.72
N PRO A 6 15.02 20.79 -12.65
CA PRO A 6 16.31 20.10 -12.61
C PRO A 6 16.19 18.58 -12.48
N PHE A 7 15.19 18.06 -11.74
CA PHE A 7 15.11 16.62 -11.48
C PHE A 7 14.84 15.80 -12.74
N VAL A 8 13.94 16.26 -13.61
CA VAL A 8 13.62 15.54 -14.86
C VAL A 8 14.85 15.43 -15.75
N GLN A 9 15.66 16.49 -15.81
CA GLN A 9 16.88 16.52 -16.63
C GLN A 9 17.98 15.63 -16.05
N GLU A 10 18.20 15.68 -14.74
CA GLU A 10 19.16 14.84 -14.01
C GLU A 10 18.79 13.35 -14.12
N PHE A 11 17.51 13.02 -13.95
CA PHE A 11 17.02 11.65 -14.07
C PHE A 11 17.17 11.11 -15.50
N ALA A 12 16.92 11.93 -16.52
CA ALA A 12 17.15 11.54 -17.91
C ALA A 12 18.63 11.28 -18.21
N GLN A 13 19.53 12.09 -17.66
CA GLN A 13 20.98 11.87 -17.77
C GLN A 13 21.38 10.56 -17.09
N LEU A 14 20.92 10.30 -15.87
CA LEU A 14 21.20 9.05 -15.15
C LEU A 14 20.75 7.81 -15.93
N ILE A 15 19.54 7.83 -16.52
CA ILE A 15 19.04 6.73 -17.35
C ILE A 15 19.95 6.49 -18.55
N SER A 16 20.38 7.57 -19.21
CA SER A 16 21.28 7.51 -20.37
C SER A 16 22.67 6.98 -20.00
N ASP A 17 23.23 7.42 -18.87
CA ASP A 17 24.58 7.05 -18.42
C ASP A 17 24.64 5.60 -17.89
N SER A 18 23.51 5.07 -17.43
CA SER A 18 23.41 3.75 -16.78
C SER A 18 22.89 2.64 -17.70
N ASP A 19 22.73 2.88 -19.01
CA ASP A 19 22.16 1.92 -19.98
C ASP A 19 20.85 1.27 -19.47
N LEU A 20 19.98 2.10 -18.89
CA LEU A 20 18.67 1.70 -18.39
C LEU A 20 17.63 1.87 -19.49
N PHE A 21 16.97 0.78 -19.85
CA PHE A 21 15.88 0.78 -20.81
C PHE A 21 14.52 0.91 -20.09
N PRO A 22 13.46 1.38 -20.77
CA PRO A 22 12.11 1.46 -20.19
C PRO A 22 11.64 0.16 -19.53
N GLU A 23 12.05 -1.00 -20.04
CA GLU A 23 11.72 -2.32 -19.50
C GLU A 23 12.38 -2.62 -18.15
N LYS A 24 13.41 -1.85 -17.78
CA LYS A 24 14.10 -1.93 -16.48
C LYS A 24 13.62 -0.86 -15.49
N LEU A 25 12.79 0.10 -15.91
CA LEU A 25 12.27 1.16 -15.07
C LEU A 25 10.96 0.73 -14.42
N TYR A 26 10.96 0.63 -13.10
CA TYR A 26 9.79 0.22 -12.33
C TYR A 26 9.23 1.39 -11.56
N ASN A 27 7.90 1.51 -11.57
CA ASN A 27 7.20 2.33 -10.60
C ASN A 27 6.79 1.47 -9.41
N SER A 28 6.96 1.98 -8.19
CA SER A 28 6.50 1.30 -6.99
C SER A 28 5.86 2.28 -6.01
N ASP A 29 4.77 1.87 -5.37
CA ASP A 29 4.11 2.67 -4.36
C ASP A 29 3.46 1.79 -3.28
N GLU A 30 3.32 2.34 -2.08
CA GLU A 30 2.66 1.69 -0.95
C GLU A 30 1.17 2.03 -0.91
N THR A 31 0.32 1.02 -0.77
CA THR A 31 -1.12 1.20 -0.63
C THR A 31 -1.69 0.39 0.53
N ALA A 32 -2.76 0.90 1.14
CA ALA A 32 -3.46 0.23 2.22
C ALA A 32 -4.71 -0.48 1.69
N LEU A 33 -4.75 -1.81 1.82
CA LEU A 33 -5.87 -2.65 1.45
C LEU A 33 -6.72 -2.98 2.68
N PHE A 34 -8.01 -2.66 2.63
CA PHE A 34 -8.96 -3.05 3.68
C PHE A 34 -9.43 -4.50 3.50
N TRP A 35 -8.61 -5.46 3.91
CA TRP A 35 -8.80 -6.87 3.56
C TRP A 35 -10.04 -7.54 4.20
N ARG A 36 -10.59 -6.98 5.28
CA ARG A 36 -11.84 -7.46 5.94
C ARG A 36 -13.04 -6.53 5.74
N TYR A 37 -12.90 -5.51 4.89
CA TYR A 37 -14.00 -4.57 4.68
C TYR A 37 -15.09 -5.21 3.82
N VAL A 38 -16.32 -5.13 4.30
CA VAL A 38 -17.51 -5.55 3.55
C VAL A 38 -18.20 -4.29 3.05
N PRO A 39 -18.35 -4.10 1.72
CA PRO A 39 -19.08 -2.97 1.17
C PRO A 39 -20.54 -2.99 1.63
N ARG A 40 -21.03 -1.86 2.16
CA ARG A 40 -22.41 -1.74 2.67
C ARG A 40 -23.48 -1.74 1.58
N LYS A 41 -23.08 -1.50 0.33
CA LYS A 41 -23.95 -1.56 -0.84
C LYS A 41 -23.15 -2.18 -1.97
N THR A 42 -23.52 -3.38 -2.37
CA THR A 42 -23.02 -3.99 -3.61
C THR A 42 -24.04 -3.69 -4.71
N TYR A 43 -23.58 -3.28 -5.89
CA TYR A 43 -24.44 -2.93 -7.03
C TYR A 43 -25.42 -4.05 -7.44
N PHE A 44 -25.12 -5.29 -7.01
CA PHE A 44 -25.88 -6.50 -7.33
C PHE A 44 -26.99 -6.84 -6.33
N VAL A 45 -27.12 -6.12 -5.21
CA VAL A 45 -28.16 -6.38 -4.21
C VAL A 45 -28.95 -5.09 -3.97
N PRO A 46 -30.06 -4.88 -4.71
CA PRO A 46 -30.82 -3.64 -4.65
C PRO A 46 -31.50 -3.39 -3.29
N ASP A 47 -31.66 -4.42 -2.46
CA ASP A 47 -32.64 -4.41 -1.37
C ASP A 47 -32.19 -5.05 -0.04
N GLU A 48 -30.90 -5.39 0.12
CA GLU A 48 -30.39 -5.70 1.46
C GLU A 48 -29.97 -4.42 2.15
N SER A 49 -30.82 -3.94 3.06
CA SER A 49 -30.42 -2.91 4.01
C SER A 49 -29.18 -3.38 4.77
N ALA A 50 -28.06 -2.67 4.62
CA ALA A 50 -26.85 -2.95 5.39
C ALA A 50 -27.22 -3.16 6.87
N PRO A 51 -26.75 -4.25 7.52
CA PRO A 51 -27.16 -4.56 8.88
C PRO A 51 -26.88 -3.37 9.81
N SER A 52 -27.95 -2.80 10.36
CA SER A 52 -27.84 -1.66 11.26
C SER A 52 -27.10 -2.10 12.54
N GLY A 53 -26.01 -1.41 12.88
CA GLY A 53 -25.24 -1.68 14.09
C GLY A 53 -23.94 -2.46 13.88
N VAL A 54 -23.64 -2.93 12.66
CA VAL A 54 -22.33 -3.55 12.37
C VAL A 54 -21.28 -2.48 12.07
N LYS A 55 -20.19 -2.48 12.84
CA LYS A 55 -19.05 -1.59 12.62
C LYS A 55 -18.12 -2.20 11.56
N ASP A 56 -17.83 -1.44 10.51
CA ASP A 56 -16.93 -1.90 9.47
C ASP A 56 -15.53 -2.18 10.05
N SER A 57 -14.95 -3.30 9.64
CA SER A 57 -13.54 -3.56 9.93
C SER A 57 -12.68 -2.54 9.19
N LYS A 58 -11.88 -1.78 9.95
CA LYS A 58 -10.88 -0.84 9.41
C LYS A 58 -9.49 -1.46 9.42
N GLU A 59 -9.39 -2.78 9.51
CA GLU A 59 -8.11 -3.49 9.41
C GLU A 59 -7.52 -3.28 8.02
N ARG A 60 -6.26 -2.84 7.99
CA ARG A 60 -5.51 -2.52 6.77
C ARG A 60 -4.33 -3.45 6.66
N LEU A 61 -4.15 -3.99 5.47
CA LEU A 61 -2.93 -4.64 5.03
C LEU A 61 -2.17 -3.64 4.16
N THR A 62 -0.94 -3.29 4.52
CA THR A 62 -0.12 -2.45 3.64
C THR A 62 0.52 -3.35 2.59
N VAL A 63 0.43 -2.95 1.33
CA VAL A 63 0.99 -3.67 0.20
C VAL A 63 1.87 -2.73 -0.60
N LEU A 64 3.09 -3.14 -0.90
CA LEU A 64 3.94 -2.49 -1.88
C LEU A 64 3.62 -3.09 -3.25
N ALA A 65 3.06 -2.25 -4.12
CA ALA A 65 2.81 -2.59 -5.51
C ALA A 65 3.96 -2.08 -6.37
N CYS A 66 4.43 -2.90 -7.28
CA CYS A 66 5.44 -2.55 -8.26
C CYS A 66 4.89 -2.87 -9.65
N SER A 67 5.11 -1.98 -10.62
CA SER A 67 4.53 -2.09 -11.96
C SER A 67 5.53 -1.70 -13.04
N ASN A 68 5.63 -2.56 -14.04
CA ASN A 68 6.16 -2.27 -15.37
C ASN A 68 5.39 -3.13 -16.40
N THR A 69 5.92 -3.37 -17.59
CA THR A 69 5.35 -4.20 -18.66
C THR A 69 5.09 -5.66 -18.27
N HIS A 70 5.67 -6.14 -17.17
CA HIS A 70 5.49 -7.49 -16.66
C HIS A 70 4.88 -7.49 -15.26
N LYS A 71 4.29 -8.63 -14.88
CA LYS A 71 3.58 -8.78 -13.61
C LYS A 71 4.58 -8.93 -12.46
N CYS A 72 4.65 -7.93 -11.58
CA CYS A 72 5.37 -8.06 -10.31
C CYS A 72 4.46 -8.69 -9.24
N LYS A 73 5.04 -9.48 -8.34
CA LYS A 73 4.31 -10.00 -7.17
C LYS A 73 4.12 -8.87 -6.16
N LEU A 74 2.94 -8.82 -5.57
CA LEU A 74 2.65 -7.90 -4.47
C LEU A 74 3.44 -8.30 -3.22
N LEU A 75 4.04 -7.31 -2.54
CA LEU A 75 4.73 -7.51 -1.28
C LEU A 75 3.85 -7.02 -0.13
N VAL A 76 3.53 -7.91 0.81
CA VAL A 76 2.77 -7.58 2.01
C VAL A 76 3.72 -7.03 3.08
N ILE A 77 3.46 -5.81 3.53
CA ILE A 77 4.21 -5.15 4.60
C ILE A 77 3.48 -5.40 5.92
N GLY A 78 4.13 -6.17 6.80
CA GLY A 78 3.64 -6.46 8.15
C GLY A 78 3.78 -5.28 9.11
N LYS A 79 3.20 -5.42 10.30
CA LYS A 79 3.43 -4.46 11.39
C LYS A 79 4.88 -4.59 11.88
N SER A 80 5.56 -3.45 12.07
CA SER A 80 6.89 -3.44 12.68
C SER A 80 6.82 -4.03 14.09
N ALA A 81 7.79 -4.89 14.43
CA ALA A 81 7.92 -5.45 15.77
C ALA A 81 8.16 -4.35 16.84
N LYS A 82 8.78 -3.23 16.44
CA LYS A 82 9.04 -2.06 17.29
C LYS A 82 8.71 -0.80 16.50
N PRO A 83 7.46 -0.31 16.55
CA PRO A 83 7.08 0.91 15.85
C PRO A 83 7.79 2.12 16.49
N ARG A 84 8.56 2.88 15.70
CA ARG A 84 9.31 4.06 16.18
C ARG A 84 8.41 5.10 16.87
N ALA A 85 7.18 5.27 16.39
CA ALA A 85 6.20 6.18 17.00
C ALA A 85 5.71 5.74 18.40
N LEU A 86 5.99 4.50 18.81
CA LEU A 86 5.58 3.87 20.08
C LEU A 86 6.79 3.45 20.93
N GLU A 87 7.96 4.07 20.70
CA GLU A 87 9.22 3.72 21.37
C GLU A 87 9.16 3.80 22.91
N ARG A 88 8.21 4.58 23.47
CA ARG A 88 8.04 4.77 24.92
C ARG A 88 6.83 4.07 25.53
N SER A 89 5.97 3.41 24.75
CA SER A 89 4.92 2.57 25.33
C SER A 89 5.49 1.19 25.58
N GLU A 90 5.58 0.76 26.83
CA GLU A 90 5.92 -0.62 27.16
C GLU A 90 5.03 -1.56 26.33
N ASN A 91 5.66 -2.54 25.70
CA ASN A 91 5.09 -3.41 24.70
C ASN A 91 3.79 -4.08 25.20
N HIS A 92 2.64 -3.46 24.95
CA HIS A 92 1.43 -4.22 24.69
C HIS A 92 1.58 -4.76 23.27
N ALA A 93 2.47 -5.75 23.13
CA ALA A 93 2.53 -6.58 21.95
C ALA A 93 1.10 -7.07 21.70
N CYS A 94 0.48 -6.52 20.65
CA CYS A 94 -0.75 -7.06 20.12
C CYS A 94 -0.37 -8.39 19.48
N THR A 95 -0.27 -9.42 20.32
CA THR A 95 -0.14 -10.81 19.91
C THR A 95 -1.40 -11.10 19.11
N LEU A 96 -1.27 -11.08 17.78
CA LEU A 96 -2.22 -11.77 16.93
C LEU A 96 -2.03 -13.25 17.23
N GLN A 97 -2.75 -13.74 18.24
CA GLN A 97 -2.94 -15.17 18.43
C GLN A 97 -3.69 -15.66 17.19
N GLY A 98 -2.97 -16.36 16.32
CA GLY A 98 -3.58 -17.25 15.34
C GLY A 98 -4.41 -18.27 16.11
N LYS A 99 -5.68 -18.36 15.74
CA LYS A 99 -6.46 -19.58 15.93
C LYS A 99 -6.14 -20.52 14.78
#